data_AF-A0A2R7SG91-F1
#
_entry.id   AF-A0A2R7SG91-F1
#
_cell.length_a   1.000
_cell.length_b   1.000
_cell.length_c   1.000
_cell.angle_alpha   90.00
_cell.angle_beta   90.00
_cell.angle_gamma   90.00
#
_symmetry.space_group_name_H-M   'P 1'
#
loop_
_entity.id
_entity.type
_entity.pdbx_description
1 polymer ?
#
loop_
_entity_poly.entity_id
_entity_poly.type
_entity_poly.pdbx_seq_one_letter_code
_entity_poly.pdbx_strand_id
1 'polypeptide(L)'
;MELWVMCGSFVLLLVLGVPVAFAIGLSSVATVLAADLPMAIVFQKMVGGMQIFSFLAIPFFIFAGELMLHGGIAERIVNLANRLVGHVRGGLG
;
A
#
# COMPACT_ATOMS: atom_id res chain seq x y z
N MET A 1 -2.77 -0.72 32.94
CA MET A 1 -1.41 -0.16 32.82
C MET A 1 -1.04 0.00 31.35
N GLU A 2 -1.36 -0.99 30.51
CA GLU A 2 -1.21 -0.97 29.04
C GLU A 2 -1.51 0.35 28.32
N LEU A 3 -2.66 0.97 28.60
CA LEU A 3 -3.04 2.22 27.94
C LEU A 3 -2.07 3.37 28.21
N TRP A 4 -1.51 3.43 29.42
CA TRP A 4 -0.50 4.44 29.78
C TRP A 4 0.83 4.16 29.09
N VAL A 5 1.20 2.88 28.95
CA VAL A 5 2.40 2.47 28.21
C VAL A 5 2.26 2.83 26.73
N MET A 6 1.09 2.56 26.13
CA MET A 6 0.81 2.88 24.73
C MET A 6 0.86 4.40 24.48
N CYS A 7 0.07 5.17 25.23
CA CYS A 7 -0.01 6.62 25.05
C CYS A 7 1.30 7.31 25.42
N GLY A 8 1.96 6.89 26.50
CA GLY A 8 3.21 7.47 26.95
C GLY A 8 4.36 7.23 25.96
N SER A 9 4.53 6.00 25.48
CA SER A 9 5.56 5.68 24.49
C SER A 9 5.28 6.33 23.13
N PHE A 10 4.01 6.39 22.69
CA PHE A 10 3.62 7.04 21.45
C PHE A 10 3.95 8.54 21.45
N VAL A 11 3.54 9.27 22.50
CA VAL A 11 3.80 10.71 22.62
C VAL A 11 5.31 10.97 22.71
N LEU A 12 6.05 10.14 23.46
CA LEU A 12 7.50 10.27 23.56
C LEU A 12 8.19 10.10 22.20
N LEU A 13 7.79 9.11 21.41
CA LEU A 13 8.33 8.88 20.06
C LEU A 13 8.01 10.04 19.10
N LEU A 14 6.82 10.64 19.20
CA LEU A 14 6.46 11.82 18.41
C LEU A 14 7.29 13.05 18.79
N VAL A 15 7.50 13.30 20.09
CA VAL A 15 8.33 14.41 20.56
C VAL A 15 9.79 14.25 20.12
N LEU A 16 10.28 13.00 20.02
CA LEU A 16 11.60 12.68 19.48
C LEU A 16 11.70 12.81 17.94
N GLY A 17 10.60 13.17 17.25
CA GLY A 17 10.59 13.37 15.80
C GLY A 17 10.55 12.09 14.97
N VAL A 18 10.18 10.95 15.56
CA VAL A 18 10.04 9.68 14.84
C VAL A 18 8.83 9.77 13.89
N PRO A 19 8.93 9.28 12.63
CA PRO A 19 7.79 9.30 11.72
C PRO A 19 6.60 8.54 12.31
N VAL A 20 5.39 9.09 12.14
CA VAL A 20 4.15 8.63 12.80
C VAL A 20 3.91 7.13 12.63
N ALA A 21 4.19 6.57 11.45
CA ALA A 21 4.04 5.14 11.18
C ALA A 21 4.88 4.26 12.13
N PHE A 22 6.15 4.65 12.36
CA PHE A 22 7.03 3.93 13.29
C PHE A 22 6.65 4.18 14.74
N ALA A 23 6.19 5.39 15.08
CA ALA A 23 5.72 5.71 16.42
C ALA A 23 4.54 4.80 16.83
N ILE A 24 3.54 4.64 15.95
CA ILE A 24 2.38 3.76 16.17
C ILE A 24 2.82 2.30 16.31
N GLY A 25 3.72 1.84 15.43
CA GLY A 25 4.20 0.46 15.45
C GLY A 25 4.94 0.13 16.76
N LEU A 26 5.93 0.94 17.13
CA LEU A 26 6.75 0.73 18.32
C LEU A 26 5.95 0.86 19.62
N SER A 27 5.04 1.83 19.73
CA SER A 27 4.18 1.97 20.92
C SER A 27 3.23 0.78 21.07
N SER A 28 2.75 0.22 19.96
CA SER A 28 1.90 -0.98 19.97
C SER A 28 2.69 -2.22 20.43
N VAL A 29 3.94 -2.40 19.97
CA VAL A 29 4.80 -3.50 20.42
C VAL A 29 5.15 -3.36 21.90
N ALA A 30 5.50 -2.16 22.36
CA ALA A 30 5.77 -1.89 23.77
C ALA A 30 4.58 -2.23 24.68
N THR A 31 3.36 -2.03 24.18
CA THR A 31 2.12 -2.38 24.90
C THR A 31 1.87 -3.88 24.91
N VAL A 32 2.13 -4.59 23.82
CA VAL A 32 2.03 -6.07 23.79
C VAL A 32 3.00 -6.70 24.79
N LEU A 33 4.20 -6.15 24.92
CA LEU A 33 5.20 -6.59 25.90
C LEU A 33 4.78 -6.30 27.33
N ALA A 34 4.17 -5.14 27.60
CA ALA A 34 3.68 -4.80 28.94
C ALA A 34 2.45 -5.64 29.35
N ALA A 35 1.67 -6.11 28.39
CA ALA A 35 0.48 -6.93 28.61
C ALA A 35 0.78 -8.44 28.76
N ASP A 36 2.05 -8.86 28.74
CA ASP A 36 2.49 -10.27 28.71
C ASP A 36 1.81 -11.10 27.60
N LEU A 37 1.48 -10.43 26.49
CA LEU A 37 0.83 -11.07 25.35
C LEU A 37 1.87 -11.76 24.46
N PRO A 38 1.51 -12.90 23.82
CA PRO A 38 2.41 -13.56 22.88
C PRO A 38 2.83 -12.61 21.75
N MET A 39 4.15 -12.43 21.57
CA MET A 39 4.71 -11.62 20.47
C MET A 39 4.26 -12.08 19.08
N ALA A 40 3.81 -13.34 18.95
CA ALA A 40 3.18 -13.85 17.74
C ALA A 40 1.97 -13.01 17.28
N ILE A 41 1.26 -12.34 18.20
CA ILE A 41 0.12 -11.47 17.87
C ILE A 41 0.56 -10.27 17.03
N VAL A 42 1.74 -9.71 17.30
CA VAL A 42 2.30 -8.60 16.52
C VAL A 42 2.52 -9.05 15.07
N PHE A 43 3.19 -10.18 14.89
CA PHE A 43 3.43 -10.75 13.56
C PHE A 43 2.13 -11.08 12.83
N GLN A 44 1.16 -11.69 13.50
CA GLN A 44 -0.15 -12.01 12.90
C GLN A 44 -0.89 -10.75 12.45
N LYS A 45 -0.88 -9.67 13.25
CA LYS A 45 -1.54 -8.40 12.89
C LYS A 45 -0.81 -7.67 11.77
N MET A 46 0.52 -7.70 11.74
CA MET A 46 1.31 -7.13 10.64
C MET A 46 1.06 -7.88 9.32
N VAL A 47 1.05 -9.21 9.36
CA VAL A 47 0.76 -10.05 8.18
C VAL A 47 -0.69 -9.88 7.72
N GLY A 48 -1.65 -9.79 8.65
CA GLY A 48 -3.05 -9.51 8.30
C GLY A 48 -3.29 -8.12 7.73
N GLY A 49 -2.43 -7.14 8.06
CA GLY A 49 -2.47 -5.79 7.48
C GLY A 49 -1.92 -5.74 6.05
N MET A 50 -0.99 -6.63 5.71
CA MET A 50 -0.54 -6.82 4.32
C MET A 50 -1.64 -7.54 3.53
N GLN A 51 -2.52 -6.76 2.92
CA GLN A 51 -3.54 -7.30 2.03
C GLN A 51 -2.87 -7.90 0.80
N ILE A 52 -2.66 -9.21 0.78
CA ILE A 52 -2.14 -9.98 -0.36
C ILE A 52 -2.91 -9.64 -1.64
N PHE A 53 -4.19 -9.30 -1.53
CA PHE A 53 -5.02 -8.82 -2.63
C PHE A 53 -4.47 -7.56 -3.33
N SER A 54 -3.95 -6.58 -2.58
CA SER A 54 -3.34 -5.39 -3.17
C SER A 54 -2.07 -5.74 -3.93
N PHE A 55 -1.29 -6.71 -3.46
CA PHE A 55 -0.11 -7.19 -4.17
C PHE A 55 -0.46 -8.01 -5.42
N LEU A 56 -1.63 -8.69 -5.43
CA LEU A 56 -2.14 -9.36 -6.64
C LEU A 56 -2.50 -8.36 -7.76
N ALA A 57 -2.74 -7.08 -7.45
CA ALA A 57 -3.00 -6.09 -8.49
C ALA A 57 -1.84 -5.99 -9.49
N ILE A 58 -0.59 -6.07 -9.02
CA ILE A 58 0.61 -5.98 -9.88
C ILE A 58 0.64 -7.08 -10.96
N PRO A 59 0.62 -8.39 -10.62
CA PRO A 59 0.63 -9.44 -11.63
C PRO A 59 -0.63 -9.42 -12.50
N PHE A 60 -1.80 -9.06 -11.97
CA PHE A 60 -3.01 -8.93 -12.79
C PHE A 60 -2.94 -7.75 -13.77
N PHE A 61 -2.33 -6.62 -13.40
CA PHE A 61 -2.09 -5.51 -14.32
C PHE A 61 -1.12 -5.90 -15.43
N ILE A 62 -0.03 -6.60 -15.10
CA ILE A 62 0.94 -7.11 -16.09
C ILE A 62 0.24 -8.08 -17.04
N PHE A 63 -0.52 -9.04 -16.50
CA PHE A 63 -1.24 -10.02 -17.29
C PHE A 63 -2.28 -9.36 -18.20
N ALA A 64 -3.08 -8.43 -17.69
CA ALA A 64 -4.02 -7.68 -18.51
C ALA A 64 -3.32 -6.88 -19.62
N GLY A 65 -2.16 -6.27 -19.33
CA GLY A 65 -1.35 -5.55 -20.31
C GLY A 65 -0.86 -6.45 -21.44
N GLU A 66 -0.29 -7.61 -21.11
CA GLU A 66 0.12 -8.65 -22.06
C GLU A 66 -1.06 -9.11 -22.93
N LEU A 67 -2.22 -9.35 -22.31
CA LEU A 67 -3.43 -9.78 -22.99
C LEU A 67 -3.95 -8.71 -23.95
N MET A 68 -3.86 -7.43 -23.58
CA MET A 68 -4.22 -6.29 -24.44
C MET A 68 -3.25 -6.11 -25.61
N LEU A 69 -1.96 -6.36 -25.40
CA LEU A 69 -0.92 -6.30 -26.43
C LEU A 69 -1.11 -7.41 -27.45
N HIS A 70 -1.16 -8.67 -27.00
CA HIS A 70 -1.34 -9.83 -27.88
C HIS A 70 -2.72 -9.87 -28.54
N GLY A 71 -3.76 -9.39 -27.85
CA GLY A 71 -5.11 -9.28 -28.39
C GLY A 71 -5.32 -8.11 -29.36
N GLY A 72 -4.31 -7.26 -29.58
CA GLY A 72 -4.42 -6.05 -30.41
C GLY A 72 -5.39 -5.00 -29.86
N ILE A 73 -5.84 -5.15 -28.61
CA ILE A 73 -6.76 -4.22 -27.95
C ILE A 73 -6.05 -2.89 -27.72
N ALA A 74 -4.79 -2.93 -27.29
CA ALA A 74 -3.97 -1.73 -27.08
C ALA A 74 -3.90 -0.88 -28.36
N GLU A 75 -3.65 -1.50 -29.51
CA GLU A 75 -3.57 -0.82 -30.80
C GLU A 75 -4.92 -0.26 -31.25
N ARG A 76 -6.03 -0.98 -31.02
CA ARG A 76 -7.39 -0.49 -31.28
C ARG A 76 -7.74 0.74 -30.43
N ILE A 77 -7.36 0.76 -29.16
CA ILE A 77 -7.59 1.91 -28.26
C ILE A 77 -6.78 3.12 -28.73
N VAL A 78 -5.50 2.94 -29.08
CA VAL A 78 -4.66 4.01 -29.61
C VAL A 78 -5.22 4.56 -30.92
N ASN A 79 -5.66 3.69 -31.83
CA ASN A 79 -6.28 4.11 -33.08
C ASN A 79 -7.60 4.86 -32.88
N LEU A 80 -8.41 4.48 -31.88
CA LEU A 80 -9.60 5.22 -31.51
C LEU A 80 -9.24 6.62 -31.00
N ALA A 81 -8.27 6.72 -30.09
CA ALA A 81 -7.81 8.00 -29.56
C ALA A 81 -7.24 8.90 -30.68
N ASN A 82 -6.42 8.34 -31.58
CA ASN A 82 -5.91 9.03 -32.77
C ASN A 82 -7.03 9.61 -33.64
N ARG A 83 -8.13 8.88 -33.85
CA ARG A 83 -9.26 9.38 -34.65
C ARG A 83 -10.04 10.51 -33.97
N LEU A 84 -10.04 10.56 -32.65
CA LEU A 84 -10.77 11.56 -31.88
C LEU A 84 -9.99 12.86 -31.66
N VAL A 85 -8.67 12.76 -31.46
CA VAL A 85 -7.82 13.90 -31.07
C VAL A 85 -6.58 14.08 -31.94
N GLY A 86 -6.33 13.21 -32.92
CA GLY A 86 -5.16 13.32 -33.80
C GLY A 86 -5.17 14.55 -34.72
N HIS A 87 -6.33 15.18 -34.95
CA HIS A 87 -6.40 16.45 -35.68
C HIS A 87 -6.16 17.68 -34.78
N VAL A 88 -6.00 17.50 -33.47
CA VAL A 88 -5.70 18.58 -32.51
C VAL A 88 -4.19 18.75 -32.42
N ARG A 89 -3.72 20.00 -32.44
CA ARG A 89 -2.29 20.33 -32.42
C ARG A 89 -1.65 19.80 -31.12
N GLY A 90 -0.66 18.91 -31.24
CA GLY A 90 -0.05 18.21 -30.09
C GLY A 90 -0.76 16.92 -29.67
N GLY A 91 -1.64 16.38 -30.53
CA GLY A 91 -2.26 15.08 -30.35
C GLY A 91 -1.27 13.90 -30.46
N LEU A 92 -1.82 12.72 -30.67
CA LEU A 92 -1.07 11.46 -30.70
C LEU A 92 -0.31 11.20 -32.03
N GLY A 93 -0.34 12.17 -32.96
CA GLY A 93 0.36 12.19 -34.24
C GLY A 93 0.47 13.60 -34.79
#